data_AF-A0A4P2VEN8-F1
#
_entry.id   AF-A0A4P2VEN8-F1
#
_cell.length_a   1.000
_cell.length_b   1.000
_cell.length_c   1.000
_cell.angle_alpha   90.00
_cell.angle_beta   90.00
_cell.angle_gamma   90.00
#
_symmetry.space_group_name_H-M   'P 1'
#
loop_
_entity.id
_entity.type
_entity.pdbx_description
1 polymer ?
#
loop_
_entity_poly.entity_id
_entity_poly.type
_entity_poly.pdbx_seq_one_letter_code
_entity_poly.pdbx_strand_id
1 'polypeptide(L)'
;MSQTETEGTIKTGPIRASGYAVQFRRAAFGALSRAIDAGLVTAKDVSDEVGRVDQALYRVLVEKHGIPKDAVVSVTAKYSVDGGHLHITDLAVEAYARDEALSAALTADARAELGAH
;
A
#
# COMPACT_ATOMS: atom_id res chain seq x y z
N MET A 1 -26.60 21.83 -0.81
CA MET A 1 -25.19 21.81 -1.25
C MET A 1 -24.83 20.34 -1.43
N SER A 2 -24.73 19.87 -2.66
CA SER A 2 -24.36 18.46 -2.92
C SER A 2 -22.90 18.29 -2.51
N GLN A 3 -22.65 17.46 -1.52
CA GLN A 3 -21.30 17.11 -1.10
C GLN A 3 -20.65 16.30 -2.23
N THR A 4 -19.44 16.68 -2.62
CA THR A 4 -18.72 16.01 -3.71
C THR A 4 -18.12 14.72 -3.17
N GLU A 5 -18.84 13.61 -3.31
CA GLU A 5 -18.31 12.28 -3.02
C GLU A 5 -17.16 11.99 -3.99
N THR A 6 -15.95 11.78 -3.43
CA THR A 6 -14.77 11.44 -4.22
C THR A 6 -14.38 10.01 -3.91
N GLU A 7 -14.43 9.14 -4.91
CA GLU A 7 -13.99 7.75 -4.78
C GLU A 7 -12.64 7.53 -5.46
N GLY A 8 -11.89 6.55 -4.97
CA GLY A 8 -10.63 6.19 -5.60
C GLY A 8 -10.03 4.89 -5.08
N THR A 9 -8.77 4.67 -5.45
CA THR A 9 -8.03 3.47 -5.06
C THR A 9 -6.61 3.82 -4.66
N ILE A 10 -6.16 3.26 -3.55
CA ILE A 10 -4.79 3.30 -3.05
C ILE A 10 -4.15 1.95 -3.39
N LYS A 11 -2.99 1.97 -4.05
CA LYS A 11 -2.25 0.76 -4.43
C LYS A 11 -0.80 0.89 -3.99
N THR A 12 -0.29 -0.10 -3.28
CA THR A 12 1.14 -0.16 -2.95
C THR A 12 1.99 -0.79 -4.06
N GLY A 13 1.37 -1.58 -4.93
CA GLY A 13 2.09 -2.54 -5.78
C GLY A 13 2.79 -3.63 -4.95
N PRO A 14 3.58 -4.51 -5.59
CA PRO A 14 4.36 -5.53 -4.90
C PRO A 14 5.50 -4.89 -4.10
N ILE A 15 5.52 -5.11 -2.80
CA ILE A 15 6.51 -4.56 -1.88
C ILE A 15 6.92 -5.62 -0.87
N ARG A 16 8.12 -5.48 -0.30
CA ARG A 16 8.54 -6.31 0.83
C ARG A 16 7.62 -6.08 2.02
N ALA A 17 7.19 -7.14 2.69
CA ALA A 17 6.28 -7.09 3.84
C ALA A 17 6.82 -6.17 4.94
N SER A 18 8.12 -6.18 5.21
CA SER A 18 8.72 -5.25 6.20
C SER A 18 8.49 -3.75 5.91
N GLY A 19 8.14 -3.40 4.68
CA GLY A 19 7.88 -2.02 4.25
C GLY A 19 6.41 -1.67 4.05
N TYR A 20 5.47 -2.57 4.37
CA TYR A 20 4.05 -2.39 4.03
C TYR A 20 3.48 -1.08 4.58
N ALA A 21 3.76 -0.76 5.85
CA ALA A 21 3.19 0.40 6.54
C ALA A 21 3.63 1.72 5.88
N VAL A 22 4.93 1.85 5.61
CA VAL A 22 5.50 3.05 4.99
C VAL A 22 4.97 3.22 3.57
N GLN A 23 4.89 2.14 2.79
CA GLN A 23 4.44 2.21 1.41
C GLN A 23 2.93 2.47 1.30
N PHE A 24 2.12 1.86 2.17
CA PHE A 24 0.69 2.15 2.22
C PHE A 24 0.43 3.63 2.55
N ARG A 25 1.14 4.17 3.55
CA ARG A 25 1.08 5.61 3.87
C ARG A 25 1.46 6.48 2.66
N ARG A 26 2.57 6.19 2.01
CA ARG A 26 3.02 6.96 0.82
C ARG A 26 1.98 6.90 -0.30
N ALA A 27 1.44 5.71 -0.58
CA ALA A 27 0.41 5.52 -1.59
C ALA A 27 -0.87 6.30 -1.24
N ALA A 28 -1.30 6.29 0.03
CA ALA A 28 -2.49 7.01 0.49
C ALA A 28 -2.33 8.52 0.31
N PHE A 29 -1.23 9.10 0.79
CA PHE A 29 -0.96 10.54 0.62
C PHE A 29 -0.76 10.93 -0.85
N GLY A 30 -0.17 10.06 -1.67
CA GLY A 30 -0.07 10.28 -3.10
C GLY A 30 -1.43 10.32 -3.79
N ALA A 31 -2.30 9.33 -3.49
CA ALA A 31 -3.63 9.22 -4.06
C ALA A 31 -4.56 10.36 -3.64
N LEU A 32 -4.40 10.88 -2.41
CA LEU A 32 -5.25 11.93 -1.84
C LEU A 32 -4.64 13.33 -1.93
N SER A 33 -3.44 13.49 -2.50
CA SER A 33 -2.73 14.79 -2.62
C SER A 33 -3.64 15.91 -3.15
N ARG A 34 -4.30 15.67 -4.28
CA ARG A 34 -5.23 16.65 -4.89
C ARG A 34 -6.45 16.96 -4.02
N ALA A 35 -6.97 15.95 -3.31
CA ALA A 35 -8.12 16.14 -2.41
C ALA A 35 -7.72 16.95 -1.16
N ILE A 36 -6.51 16.75 -0.66
CA ILE A 36 -5.91 17.55 0.42
C ILE A 36 -5.72 18.99 -0.04
N ASP A 37 -5.10 19.20 -1.22
CA ASP A 37 -4.86 20.53 -1.78
C ASP A 37 -6.17 21.30 -2.04
N ALA A 38 -7.23 20.58 -2.41
CA ALA A 38 -8.57 21.13 -2.62
C ALA A 38 -9.37 21.34 -1.31
N GLY A 39 -8.83 20.96 -0.15
CA GLY A 39 -9.51 21.08 1.15
C GLY A 39 -10.70 20.12 1.33
N LEU A 40 -10.80 19.07 0.50
CA LEU A 40 -11.87 18.06 0.58
C LEU A 40 -11.63 17.06 1.70
N VAL A 41 -10.38 16.89 2.14
CA VAL A 41 -9.97 16.05 3.27
C VAL A 41 -8.73 16.67 3.91
N THR A 42 -8.52 16.46 5.20
CA THR A 42 -7.33 16.98 5.88
C THR A 42 -6.21 15.95 5.89
N ALA A 43 -4.95 16.41 5.86
CA ALA A 43 -3.78 15.52 6.02
C ALA A 43 -3.82 14.72 7.34
N LYS A 44 -4.42 15.29 8.39
CA LYS A 44 -4.63 14.61 9.67
C LYS A 44 -5.61 13.45 9.52
N ASP A 45 -6.76 13.68 8.90
CA ASP A 45 -7.78 12.65 8.68
C ASP A 45 -7.24 11.48 7.84
N VAL A 46 -6.47 11.79 6.78
CA VAL A 46 -5.74 10.76 6.02
C VAL A 46 -4.77 9.98 6.90
N SER A 47 -4.01 10.67 7.77
CA SER A 47 -3.06 10.01 8.67
C SER A 47 -3.75 9.09 9.69
N ASP A 48 -4.89 9.53 10.24
CA ASP A 48 -5.66 8.77 11.24
C ASP A 48 -6.22 7.49 10.61
N GLU A 49 -6.80 7.59 9.41
CA GLU A 49 -7.36 6.44 8.68
C GLU A 49 -6.25 5.49 8.18
N VAL A 50 -5.11 6.01 7.72
CA VAL A 50 -3.92 5.20 7.42
C VAL A 50 -3.44 4.44 8.66
N GLY A 51 -3.44 5.07 9.83
CA GLY A 51 -3.07 4.42 11.09
C GLY A 51 -4.01 3.27 11.45
N ARG A 52 -5.32 3.45 11.23
CA ARG A 52 -6.33 2.39 11.41
C ARG A 52 -6.05 1.19 10.49
N VAL A 53 -5.77 1.44 9.22
CA VAL A 53 -5.46 0.39 8.24
C VAL A 53 -4.14 -0.30 8.57
N ASP A 54 -3.08 0.45 8.91
CA ASP A 54 -1.78 -0.11 9.29
C ASP A 54 -1.92 -1.09 10.46
N GLN A 55 -2.66 -0.69 11.50
CA GLN A 55 -2.91 -1.57 12.64
C GLN A 55 -3.67 -2.84 12.24
N ALA A 56 -4.65 -2.75 11.33
CA ALA A 56 -5.37 -3.92 10.83
C ALA A 56 -4.45 -4.84 10.00
N LEU A 57 -3.63 -4.27 9.11
CA LEU A 57 -2.65 -5.01 8.32
C LEU A 57 -1.61 -5.70 9.20
N TYR A 58 -1.12 -5.03 10.25
CA TYR A 58 -0.19 -5.63 11.20
C TYR A 58 -0.76 -6.90 11.84
N ARG A 59 -1.99 -6.81 12.38
CA ARG A 59 -2.66 -7.96 13.03
C ARG A 59 -2.84 -9.11 12.05
N VAL A 60 -3.23 -8.83 10.80
CA VAL A 60 -3.45 -9.87 9.79
C VAL A 60 -2.13 -10.46 9.30
N LEU A 61 -1.22 -9.63 8.78
CA LEU A 61 0.02 -10.09 8.17
C LEU A 61 0.97 -10.69 9.19
N VAL A 62 1.20 -10.01 10.31
CA VAL A 62 2.24 -10.40 11.27
C VAL A 62 1.68 -11.33 12.34
N GLU A 63 0.64 -10.90 13.06
CA GLU A 63 0.18 -11.65 14.24
C GLU A 63 -0.59 -12.92 13.87
N LYS A 64 -1.51 -12.84 12.90
CA LYS A 64 -2.41 -13.95 12.56
C LYS A 64 -1.78 -14.94 11.58
N HIS A 65 -1.11 -14.44 10.54
CA HIS A 65 -0.60 -15.27 9.45
C HIS A 65 0.92 -15.45 9.45
N GLY A 66 1.66 -14.72 10.30
CA GLY A 66 3.11 -14.89 10.45
C GLY A 66 3.88 -14.65 9.15
N ILE A 67 3.42 -13.73 8.31
CA ILE A 67 4.05 -13.44 7.01
C ILE A 67 5.52 -13.03 7.23
N PRO A 68 6.47 -13.72 6.59
CA PRO A 68 7.89 -13.40 6.71
C PRO A 68 8.19 -11.96 6.28
N LYS A 69 9.14 -11.32 6.96
CA LYS A 69 9.50 -9.91 6.70
C LYS A 69 10.00 -9.68 5.28
N ASP A 70 10.61 -10.69 4.67
CA ASP A 70 11.17 -10.70 3.32
C ASP A 70 10.18 -11.16 2.25
N ALA A 71 9.00 -11.66 2.64
CA ALA A 71 7.92 -11.96 1.71
C ALA A 71 7.48 -10.70 0.97
N VAL A 72 6.89 -10.89 -0.22
CA VAL A 72 6.33 -9.79 -1.01
C VAL A 72 4.82 -9.78 -0.81
N VAL A 73 4.26 -8.59 -0.58
CA VAL A 73 2.83 -8.36 -0.46
C VAL A 73 2.40 -7.20 -1.35
N SER A 74 1.14 -7.16 -1.75
CA SER A 74 0.51 -5.99 -2.34
C SER A 74 -0.78 -5.67 -1.63
N VAL A 75 -1.00 -4.40 -1.31
CA VAL A 75 -2.22 -3.92 -0.68
C VAL A 75 -2.93 -2.97 -1.64
N THR A 76 -4.21 -3.23 -1.86
CA THR A 76 -5.12 -2.37 -2.61
C THR A 76 -6.28 -1.99 -1.70
N ALA A 77 -6.51 -0.69 -1.50
CA ALA A 77 -7.65 -0.19 -0.75
C ALA A 77 -8.53 0.68 -1.63
N LYS A 78 -9.85 0.44 -1.64
CA LYS A 78 -10.81 1.39 -2.20
C LYS A 78 -11.21 2.38 -1.12
N TYR A 79 -11.44 3.62 -1.51
CA TYR A 79 -11.84 4.66 -0.58
C TYR A 79 -12.93 5.56 -1.14
N SER A 80 -13.65 6.19 -0.23
CA SER A 80 -14.48 7.35 -0.49
C SER A 80 -14.07 8.51 0.42
N VAL A 81 -14.28 9.74 -0.04
CA VAL A 81 -14.20 10.96 0.76
C VAL A 81 -15.58 11.59 0.78
N ASP A 82 -16.16 11.69 1.97
CA ASP A 82 -17.46 12.31 2.22
C ASP A 82 -17.40 13.16 3.49
N GLY A 83 -18.05 14.34 3.48
CA GLY A 83 -18.09 15.21 4.65
C GLY A 83 -16.74 15.67 5.22
N GLY A 84 -15.67 15.64 4.43
CA GLY A 84 -14.31 15.95 4.92
C GLY A 84 -13.52 14.76 5.46
N HIS A 85 -14.09 13.56 5.39
CA HIS A 85 -13.56 12.34 6.00
C HIS A 85 -13.24 11.27 4.95
N LEU A 86 -12.06 10.66 5.09
CA LEU A 86 -11.63 9.50 4.34
C LEU A 86 -12.21 8.23 4.96
N HIS A 87 -12.83 7.41 4.11
CA HIS A 87 -13.31 6.09 4.49
C HIS A 87 -12.73 5.03 3.57
N ILE A 88 -12.06 4.03 4.16
CA ILE A 88 -11.69 2.83 3.40
C ILE A 88 -12.89 1.90 3.30
N THR A 89 -13.36 1.67 2.07
CA THR A 89 -14.58 0.91 1.77
C THR A 89 -14.30 -0.55 1.42
N ASP A 90 -13.09 -0.85 0.95
CA ASP A 90 -12.66 -2.21 0.60
C ASP A 90 -11.14 -2.35 0.75
N LEU A 91 -10.67 -3.55 1.04
CA LEU A 91 -9.25 -3.86 1.21
C LEU A 91 -8.93 -5.26 0.67
N ALA A 92 -8.02 -5.31 -0.29
CA ALA A 92 -7.44 -6.53 -0.82
C ALA A 92 -5.96 -6.60 -0.47
N VAL A 93 -5.52 -7.79 -0.05
CA VAL A 93 -4.12 -8.07 0.29
C VAL A 93 -3.70 -9.34 -0.45
N GLU A 94 -2.69 -9.20 -1.31
CA GLU A 94 -2.07 -10.28 -2.04
C GLU A 94 -0.71 -10.59 -1.42
N ALA A 95 -0.37 -11.87 -1.28
CA ALA A 95 0.95 -12.32 -0.83
C ALA A 95 1.58 -13.17 -1.93
N TYR A 96 2.86 -12.94 -2.19
CA TYR A 96 3.61 -13.62 -3.23
C TYR A 96 4.77 -14.40 -2.61
N ALA A 97 4.91 -15.67 -3.02
CA ALA A 97 6.07 -16.47 -2.70
C ALA A 97 7.22 -16.08 -3.63
N ARG A 98 8.42 -15.91 -3.06
CA ARG A 98 9.63 -15.68 -3.86
C ARG A 98 10.09 -16.99 -4.47
N ASP A 99 10.25 -17.01 -5.79
CA ASP A 99 10.98 -18.08 -6.49
C ASP A 99 12.48 -17.76 -6.44
N GLU A 100 13.20 -18.39 -5.50
CA GLU A 100 14.63 -18.17 -5.29
C GLU A 100 15.46 -18.60 -6.51
N ALA A 101 15.10 -19.72 -7.16
CA ALA A 101 15.84 -20.25 -8.29
C ALA A 101 15.72 -19.33 -9.51
N LEU A 102 14.49 -18.92 -9.84
CA LEU A 102 14.24 -17.96 -10.90
C LEU A 102 14.86 -16.60 -10.59
N SER A 103 14.75 -16.11 -9.35
CA SER A 103 15.35 -14.84 -8.93
C SER A 103 16.88 -14.84 -9.11
N ALA A 104 17.55 -15.94 -8.76
CA ALA A 104 18.98 -16.09 -8.92
C ALA A 104 19.38 -16.11 -10.41
N ALA A 105 18.66 -16.87 -11.24
CA ALA A 105 18.89 -16.92 -12.69
C ALA A 105 18.76 -15.54 -13.33
N LEU A 106 17.64 -14.84 -13.07
CA LEU A 106 17.41 -13.49 -13.59
C LEU A 106 18.48 -12.48 -13.15
N THR A 107 19.00 -12.62 -11.92
CA THR A 107 20.07 -11.75 -11.42
C THR A 107 21.39 -12.02 -12.14
N ALA A 108 21.73 -13.29 -12.37
CA ALA A 108 22.93 -13.66 -13.10
C ALA A 108 22.87 -13.18 -14.56
N ASP A 109 21.74 -13.39 -15.22
CA ASP A 109 21.52 -12.96 -16.62
C ASP A 109 21.61 -11.43 -16.74
N ALA A 110 20.94 -10.68 -15.85
CA ALA A 110 21.00 -9.22 -15.85
C ALA A 110 22.42 -8.68 -15.60
N ARG A 111 23.21 -9.34 -14.74
CA ARG A 111 24.62 -8.96 -14.52
C ARG A 111 25.48 -9.20 -15.76
N ALA A 112 25.27 -10.32 -16.44
CA ALA A 112 25.97 -10.64 -17.68
C ALA A 112 25.67 -9.60 -18.78
N GLU A 113 24.40 -9.24 -18.98
CA GLU A 113 23.99 -8.19 -19.94
C GLU A 113 24.63 -6.82 -19.63
N LEU A 114 24.80 -6.50 -18.35
CA LEU A 114 25.40 -5.23 -17.92
C LEU A 114 26.93 -5.24 -17.86
N GLY A 115 27.57 -6.40 -18.05
CA GLY A 115 29.00 -6.57 -17.79
C GLY A 115 29.39 -6.29 -16.33
N ALA A 116 28.44 -6.46 -15.40
CA ALA A 116 28.65 -6.25 -13.97
C ALA A 116 29.12 -7.56 -13.32
N HIS A 117 30.17 -7.49 -12.49
CA HIS A 117 30.73 -8.63 -11.76
C HIS A 117 30.40 -8.56 -10.27
#